data_AF-A0A7V6C0R0-F1
#
_entry.id   AF-A0A7V6C0R0-F1
#
_cell.length_a   1.000
_cell.length_b   1.000
_cell.length_c   1.000
_cell.angle_alpha   90.00
_cell.angle_beta   90.00
_cell.angle_gamma   90.00
#
_symmetry.space_group_name_H-M   'P 1'
#
loop_
_entity.id
_entity.type
_entity.pdbx_description
1 polymer ?
#
loop_
_entity_poly.entity_id
_entity_poly.type
_entity_poly.pdbx_seq_one_letter_code
_entity_poly.pdbx_strand_id
1 'polypeptide(L)'
;MKSKPSFSLKEQLFNKDKVNYLANLIKAAYPEFEQKAFSEDVLKEFPKLELKERINNIAENLAKYLPNSYPNALAIILQSLPPELDKSKTDNDFGDFIFAPLSLFVAKYGCEEQYLDISLNALKEITKRFSAEYAIRFFINKYPERSLEFLEGCCNSKNYHVRRL
;
A
#
# COMPACT_ATOMS: atom_id res chain seq x y z
N MET A 1 35.50 -16.62 12.79
CA MET A 1 34.47 -15.79 13.46
C MET A 1 33.28 -15.68 12.52
N LYS A 2 32.10 -16.20 12.88
CA LYS A 2 30.87 -15.89 12.14
C LYS A 2 30.53 -14.42 12.44
N SER A 3 30.43 -13.57 11.42
CA SER A 3 30.01 -12.18 11.59
C SER A 3 28.66 -12.16 12.31
N LYS A 4 28.49 -11.23 13.26
CA LYS A 4 27.15 -10.91 13.77
C LYS A 4 26.26 -10.58 12.56
N PRO A 5 25.02 -11.10 12.47
CA PRO A 5 24.12 -10.72 11.39
C PRO A 5 23.98 -9.19 11.39
N SER A 6 24.37 -8.57 10.27
CA SER A 6 24.20 -7.15 10.05
C SER A 6 22.71 -6.83 10.08
N PHE A 7 22.30 -5.79 10.82
CA PHE A 7 20.93 -5.32 10.83
C PHE A 7 20.55 -4.86 9.42
N SER A 8 19.53 -5.50 8.83
CA SER A 8 19.03 -5.15 7.50
C SER A 8 17.57 -4.72 7.60
N LEU A 9 17.33 -3.42 7.43
CA LEU A 9 15.99 -2.84 7.54
C LEU A 9 15.03 -3.44 6.50
N LYS A 10 15.47 -3.67 5.27
CA LYS A 10 14.64 -4.27 4.21
C LYS A 10 14.20 -5.69 4.55
N GLU A 11 15.04 -6.48 5.23
CA GLU A 11 14.67 -7.83 5.67
C GLU A 11 13.73 -7.81 6.87
N GLN A 12 13.76 -6.77 7.70
CA GLN A 12 12.81 -6.64 8.81
C GLN A 12 11.43 -6.18 8.35
N LEU A 13 11.39 -5.20 7.44
CA LEU A 13 10.15 -4.59 6.96
C LEU A 13 9.46 -5.44 5.89
N PHE A 14 10.24 -6.14 5.05
CA PHE A 14 9.74 -6.98 3.96
C PHE A 14 10.41 -8.35 4.00
N ASN A 15 9.72 -9.31 4.62
CA ASN A 15 10.12 -10.71 4.69
C ASN A 15 8.92 -11.63 4.42
N LYS A 16 9.17 -12.94 4.47
CA LYS A 16 8.16 -13.99 4.27
C LYS A 16 6.92 -13.79 5.14
N ASP A 17 7.08 -13.48 6.42
CA ASP A 17 5.94 -13.37 7.34
C ASP A 17 5.08 -12.15 7.01
N LYS A 18 5.72 -11.02 6.68
CA LYS A 18 5.02 -9.82 6.22
C LYS A 18 4.27 -10.05 4.91
N VAL A 19 4.93 -10.65 3.91
CA VAL A 19 4.28 -10.96 2.62
C VAL A 19 3.10 -11.90 2.81
N ASN A 20 3.26 -12.96 3.61
CA ASN A 20 2.18 -13.89 3.90
C ASN A 20 1.04 -13.24 4.69
N TYR A 21 1.34 -12.33 5.61
CA TYR A 21 0.34 -11.56 6.32
C TYR A 21 -0.52 -10.73 5.36
N LEU A 22 0.10 -9.97 4.45
CA LEU A 22 -0.64 -9.24 3.42
C LEU A 22 -1.46 -10.17 2.53
N ALA A 23 -0.87 -11.28 2.09
CA ALA A 23 -1.52 -12.24 1.21
C ALA A 23 -2.74 -12.91 1.90
N ASN A 24 -2.66 -13.19 3.21
CA ASN A 24 -3.78 -13.71 4.00
C ASN A 24 -4.94 -12.71 4.09
N LEU A 25 -4.64 -11.42 4.31
CA LEU A 25 -5.66 -10.37 4.35
C LEU A 25 -6.41 -10.28 3.01
N ILE A 26 -5.68 -10.32 1.90
CA ILE A 26 -6.27 -10.29 0.56
C ILE A 26 -7.09 -11.56 0.32
N LYS A 27 -6.58 -12.74 0.68
CA LYS A 27 -7.30 -14.02 0.54
C LYS A 27 -8.62 -14.03 1.30
N ALA A 28 -8.67 -13.40 2.47
CA ALA A 28 -9.89 -13.28 3.26
C ALA A 28 -10.96 -12.42 2.56
N ALA A 29 -10.55 -11.36 1.85
CA ALA A 29 -11.45 -10.51 1.06
C ALA A 29 -11.77 -11.09 -0.33
N TYR A 30 -10.86 -11.89 -0.90
CA TYR A 30 -10.97 -12.46 -2.24
C TYR A 30 -10.58 -13.95 -2.21
N PRO A 31 -11.55 -14.86 -2.00
CA PRO A 31 -11.28 -16.30 -1.85
C PRO A 31 -10.62 -16.97 -3.05
N GLU A 32 -10.66 -16.38 -4.24
CA GLU A 32 -9.99 -16.90 -5.44
C GLU A 32 -8.50 -16.48 -5.52
N PHE A 33 -8.04 -15.56 -4.66
CA PHE A 33 -6.65 -15.09 -4.66
C PHE A 33 -5.65 -16.26 -4.54
N GLU A 34 -4.73 -16.37 -5.49
CA GLU A 34 -3.70 -17.41 -5.53
C GLU A 34 -2.55 -17.12 -4.56
N GLN A 35 -2.89 -17.05 -3.26
CA GLN A 35 -2.02 -16.59 -2.18
C GLN A 35 -0.62 -17.21 -2.19
N LYS A 36 -0.54 -18.54 -2.40
CA LYS A 36 0.74 -19.26 -2.41
C LYS A 36 1.62 -18.83 -3.58
N ALA A 37 1.05 -18.76 -4.78
CA ALA A 37 1.77 -18.35 -5.99
C ALA A 37 2.21 -16.87 -5.90
N PHE A 38 1.34 -15.99 -5.40
CA PHE A 38 1.68 -14.59 -5.10
C PHE A 38 2.88 -14.49 -4.15
N SER A 39 2.84 -15.17 -3.00
CA SER A 39 3.94 -15.13 -2.03
C SER A 39 5.25 -15.68 -2.60
N GLU A 40 5.19 -16.78 -3.37
CA GLU A 40 6.37 -17.39 -3.99
C GLU A 40 7.02 -16.45 -5.01
N ASP A 41 6.23 -15.83 -5.90
CA ASP A 41 6.73 -14.88 -6.90
C ASP A 41 7.34 -13.64 -6.24
N VAL A 42 6.68 -13.08 -5.23
CA VAL A 42 7.21 -11.91 -4.50
C VAL A 42 8.54 -12.25 -3.82
N LEU A 43 8.60 -13.36 -3.08
CA LEU A 43 9.74 -13.70 -2.24
C LEU A 43 10.94 -14.20 -3.03
N LYS A 44 10.73 -14.80 -4.21
CA LYS A 44 11.81 -15.21 -5.11
C LYS A 44 12.70 -14.04 -5.53
N GLU A 45 12.13 -12.85 -5.65
CA GLU A 45 12.84 -11.66 -6.11
C GLU A 45 13.56 -10.93 -4.98
N PHE A 46 13.14 -11.07 -3.72
CA PHE A 46 13.68 -10.31 -2.59
C PHE A 46 15.22 -10.32 -2.42
N PRO A 47 15.95 -11.43 -2.65
CA PRO A 47 17.40 -11.45 -2.46
C PRO A 47 18.17 -10.43 -3.30
N LYS A 48 17.61 -9.99 -4.44
CA LYS A 48 18.25 -9.01 -5.35
C LYS A 48 17.68 -7.59 -5.24
N LEU A 49 16.64 -7.39 -4.42
CA LEU A 49 15.92 -6.12 -4.35
C LEU A 49 16.26 -5.33 -3.07
N GLU A 50 16.42 -4.03 -3.23
CA GLU A 50 16.46 -3.03 -2.17
C GLU A 50 15.05 -2.61 -1.71
N LEU A 51 14.97 -1.80 -0.65
CA LEU A 51 13.73 -1.49 0.05
C LEU A 51 12.59 -1.01 -0.87
N LYS A 52 12.84 0.03 -1.70
CA LYS A 52 11.82 0.55 -2.62
C LYS A 52 11.50 -0.43 -3.75
N GLU A 53 12.47 -1.23 -4.17
CA GLU A 53 12.26 -2.23 -5.22
C GLU A 53 11.36 -3.36 -4.72
N ARG A 54 11.46 -3.75 -3.43
CA ARG A 54 10.50 -4.68 -2.81
C ARG A 54 9.08 -4.13 -2.80
N ILE A 55 8.90 -2.84 -2.50
CA ILE A 55 7.58 -2.18 -2.57
C ILE A 55 7.01 -2.25 -4.00
N ASN A 56 7.82 -1.92 -5.00
CA ASN A 56 7.44 -2.00 -6.41
C ASN A 56 7.08 -3.44 -6.82
N ASN A 57 7.92 -4.41 -6.47
CA ASN A 57 7.71 -5.82 -6.78
C ASN A 57 6.40 -6.35 -6.20
N ILE A 58 6.05 -5.98 -4.96
CA ILE A 58 4.77 -6.38 -4.37
C ILE A 58 3.61 -5.72 -5.12
N ALA A 59 3.69 -4.42 -5.43
CA ALA A 59 2.62 -3.72 -6.16
C ALA A 59 2.38 -4.30 -7.56
N GLU A 60 3.44 -4.71 -8.25
CA GLU A 60 3.34 -5.37 -9.56
C GLU A 60 2.74 -6.78 -9.46
N ASN A 61 3.11 -7.55 -8.43
CA ASN A 61 2.48 -8.83 -8.18
C ASN A 61 1.01 -8.68 -7.76
N LEU A 62 0.63 -7.62 -7.05
CA LEU A 62 -0.79 -7.34 -6.79
C LEU A 62 -1.56 -7.15 -8.10
N ALA A 63 -1.03 -6.41 -9.07
CA ALA A 63 -1.66 -6.25 -10.38
C ALA A 63 -1.74 -7.54 -11.19
N LYS A 64 -0.77 -8.45 -11.01
CA LYS A 64 -0.78 -9.77 -11.65
C LYS A 64 -1.86 -10.70 -11.08
N TYR A 65 -2.07 -10.67 -9.76
CA TYR A 65 -2.90 -11.65 -9.04
C TYR A 65 -4.29 -11.13 -8.63
N LEU A 66 -4.55 -9.83 -8.76
CA LEU A 66 -5.89 -9.25 -8.62
C LEU A 66 -6.59 -9.18 -9.99
N PRO A 67 -7.92 -8.97 -10.02
CA PRO A 67 -8.65 -8.79 -11.27
C PRO A 67 -8.08 -7.66 -12.14
N ASN A 68 -8.05 -7.86 -13.47
CA ASN A 68 -7.56 -6.86 -14.43
C ASN A 68 -8.35 -5.53 -14.40
N SER A 69 -9.60 -5.57 -13.93
CA SER A 69 -10.40 -4.35 -13.73
C SER A 69 -9.89 -3.60 -12.50
N TYR A 70 -9.31 -2.42 -12.70
CA TYR A 70 -8.79 -1.58 -11.61
C TYR A 70 -9.83 -1.33 -10.50
N PRO A 71 -11.09 -0.92 -10.79
CA PRO A 71 -12.10 -0.77 -9.74
C PRO A 71 -12.34 -2.04 -8.90
N ASN A 72 -12.33 -3.22 -9.53
CA ASN A 72 -12.53 -4.48 -8.82
C ASN A 72 -11.31 -4.84 -7.95
N ALA A 73 -10.10 -4.68 -8.48
CA ALA A 73 -8.87 -4.86 -7.70
C ALA A 73 -8.80 -3.89 -6.51
N LEU A 74 -9.18 -2.62 -6.74
CA LEU A 74 -9.21 -1.59 -5.70
C LEU A 74 -10.21 -1.95 -4.59
N ALA A 75 -11.40 -2.42 -4.95
CA ALA A 75 -12.41 -2.85 -3.98
C ALA A 75 -11.90 -3.99 -3.10
N ILE A 76 -11.21 -4.98 -3.68
CA ILE A 76 -10.59 -6.09 -2.93
C ILE A 76 -9.50 -5.56 -1.99
N ILE A 77 -8.63 -4.66 -2.46
CA ILE A 77 -7.59 -4.04 -1.63
C ILE A 77 -8.22 -3.34 -0.43
N LEU A 78 -9.25 -2.52 -0.64
CA LEU A 78 -9.91 -1.80 0.44
C LEU A 78 -10.61 -2.73 1.44
N GLN A 79 -11.24 -3.80 0.96
CA GLN A 79 -11.85 -4.82 1.82
C GLN A 79 -10.81 -5.62 2.62
N SER A 80 -9.59 -5.75 2.10
CA SER A 80 -8.49 -6.46 2.79
C SER A 80 -7.80 -5.63 3.88
N LEU A 81 -8.09 -4.34 3.99
CA LEU A 81 -7.41 -3.49 4.98
C LEU A 81 -7.74 -3.93 6.41
N PRO A 82 -6.74 -4.08 7.30
CA PRO A 82 -7.01 -4.35 8.71
C PRO A 82 -7.70 -3.15 9.39
N PRO A 83 -8.04 -3.22 10.69
CA PRO A 83 -8.52 -2.06 11.43
C PRO A 83 -7.62 -0.81 11.26
N GLU A 84 -8.23 0.38 11.38
CA GLU A 84 -7.51 1.65 11.35
C GLU A 84 -6.47 1.72 12.48
N LEU A 85 -5.36 2.43 12.25
CA LEU A 85 -4.42 2.80 13.30
C LEU A 85 -5.13 3.60 14.40
N ASP A 86 -4.52 3.59 15.59
CA ASP A 86 -5.03 4.32 16.74
C ASP A 86 -5.02 5.84 16.48
N LYS A 87 -6.22 6.42 16.44
CA LYS A 87 -6.45 7.83 16.12
C LYS A 87 -5.91 8.79 17.18
N SER A 88 -5.63 8.30 18.39
CA SER A 88 -5.06 9.09 19.48
C SER A 88 -3.54 9.22 19.40
N LYS A 89 -2.90 8.36 18.61
CA LYS A 89 -1.44 8.40 18.41
C LYS A 89 -1.07 9.37 17.30
N THR A 90 0.06 10.05 17.50
CA THR A 90 0.65 11.02 16.58
C THR A 90 2.03 10.52 16.12
N ASP A 91 2.86 11.40 15.53
CA ASP A 91 4.19 11.13 14.99
C ASP A 91 4.99 10.14 15.86
N ASN A 92 4.99 8.87 15.42
CA ASN A 92 5.71 7.67 15.89
C ASN A 92 4.91 6.38 15.57
N ASP A 93 3.62 6.49 15.21
CA ASP A 93 2.82 5.36 14.71
C ASP A 93 2.52 5.50 13.21
N PHE A 94 3.43 4.98 12.38
CA PHE A 94 3.27 4.96 10.93
C PHE A 94 2.55 3.70 10.43
N GLY A 95 2.20 2.77 11.32
CA GLY A 95 1.68 1.46 10.98
C GLY A 95 2.74 0.51 10.41
N ASP A 96 2.30 -0.42 9.55
CA ASP A 96 3.14 -1.49 9.02
C ASP A 96 3.57 -1.20 7.57
N PHE A 97 4.87 -1.20 7.31
CA PHE A 97 5.47 -0.92 5.99
C PHE A 97 4.96 -1.86 4.90
N ILE A 98 4.47 -3.05 5.26
CA ILE A 98 3.90 -4.00 4.32
C ILE A 98 2.67 -3.45 3.57
N PHE A 99 2.04 -2.37 4.04
CA PHE A 99 0.94 -1.70 3.34
C PHE A 99 1.39 -0.61 2.35
N ALA A 100 2.67 -0.21 2.34
CA ALA A 100 3.21 0.72 1.34
C ALA A 100 2.95 0.31 -0.12
N PRO A 101 3.02 -0.98 -0.51
CA PRO A 101 2.70 -1.42 -1.86
C PRO A 101 1.25 -1.14 -2.27
N LEU A 102 0.31 -1.05 -1.33
CA LEU A 102 -1.11 -0.81 -1.64
C LEU A 102 -1.32 0.61 -2.17
N SER A 103 -0.72 1.62 -1.54
CA SER A 103 -0.79 2.99 -2.03
C SER A 103 -0.03 3.16 -3.35
N LEU A 104 1.10 2.45 -3.52
CA LEU A 104 1.81 2.44 -4.79
C LEU A 104 1.01 1.78 -5.92
N PHE A 105 0.28 0.69 -5.65
CA PHE A 105 -0.65 0.08 -6.61
C PHE A 105 -1.69 1.11 -7.08
N VAL A 106 -2.30 1.84 -6.15
CA VAL A 106 -3.27 2.91 -6.49
C VAL A 106 -2.63 3.98 -7.39
N ALA A 107 -1.41 4.41 -7.08
CA ALA A 107 -0.72 5.41 -7.88
C ALA A 107 -0.34 4.91 -9.29
N LYS A 108 0.15 3.67 -9.41
CA LYS A 108 0.58 3.09 -10.69
C LYS A 108 -0.59 2.79 -11.63
N TYR A 109 -1.69 2.28 -11.11
CA TYR A 109 -2.80 1.74 -11.91
C TYR A 109 -4.08 2.60 -11.88
N GLY A 110 -4.17 3.57 -10.95
CA GLY A 110 -5.35 4.42 -10.76
C GLY A 110 -5.15 5.90 -11.07
N CYS A 111 -3.93 6.35 -11.40
CA CYS A 111 -3.65 7.75 -11.74
C CYS A 111 -4.10 8.12 -13.17
N GLU A 112 -5.39 7.92 -13.43
CA GLU A 112 -6.10 8.18 -14.68
C GLU A 112 -7.38 8.97 -14.37
N GLU A 113 -7.79 9.86 -15.27
CA GLU A 113 -8.93 10.77 -15.07
C GLU A 113 -10.20 9.99 -14.65
N GLN A 114 -10.48 8.90 -15.35
CA GLN A 114 -11.64 8.02 -15.10
C GLN A 114 -11.64 7.33 -13.72
N TYR A 115 -10.49 7.26 -13.04
CA TYR A 115 -10.33 6.62 -11.75
C TYR A 115 -9.92 7.60 -10.64
N LEU A 116 -9.85 8.89 -10.93
CA LEU A 116 -9.28 9.90 -10.04
C LEU A 116 -9.97 9.88 -8.66
N ASP A 117 -11.29 9.99 -8.63
CA ASP A 117 -12.05 10.10 -7.38
C ASP A 117 -11.97 8.82 -6.53
N ILE A 118 -12.05 7.63 -7.16
CA ILE A 118 -11.94 6.36 -6.42
C ILE A 118 -10.51 6.14 -5.91
N SER A 119 -9.50 6.58 -6.66
CA SER A 119 -8.10 6.44 -6.29
C SER A 119 -7.72 7.35 -5.12
N LEU A 120 -8.12 8.62 -5.17
CA LEU A 120 -7.89 9.56 -4.07
C LEU A 120 -8.58 9.09 -2.79
N ASN A 121 -9.84 8.64 -2.89
CA ASN A 121 -10.54 8.05 -1.75
C ASN A 121 -9.85 6.78 -1.23
N ALA A 122 -9.31 5.94 -2.10
CA ALA A 122 -8.54 4.78 -1.67
C ALA A 122 -7.24 5.18 -0.93
N LEU A 123 -6.51 6.20 -1.40
CA LEU A 123 -5.34 6.71 -0.68
C LEU A 123 -5.72 7.23 0.72
N LYS A 124 -6.87 7.88 0.86
CA LYS A 124 -7.43 8.31 2.17
C LYS A 124 -7.76 7.14 3.10
N GLU A 125 -8.17 5.99 2.59
CA GLU A 125 -8.43 4.81 3.42
C GLU A 125 -7.15 4.06 3.78
N ILE A 126 -6.21 3.97 2.83
CA ILE A 126 -4.90 3.32 3.02
C ILE A 126 -4.04 4.11 4.01
N THR A 127 -4.05 5.46 3.95
CA THR A 127 -3.24 6.31 4.85
C THR A 127 -3.52 6.06 6.33
N LYS A 128 -4.72 5.56 6.65
CA LYS A 128 -5.12 5.17 8.01
C LYS A 128 -4.46 3.88 8.52
N ARG A 129 -3.73 3.14 7.67
CA ARG A 129 -3.00 1.90 8.00
C ARG A 129 -1.49 2.05 7.77
N PHE A 130 -1.11 2.84 6.76
CA PHE A 130 0.27 3.23 6.48
C PHE A 130 0.31 4.43 5.54
N SER A 131 1.33 5.30 5.63
CA SER A 131 1.39 6.54 4.86
C SER A 131 1.20 6.34 3.34
N ALA A 132 0.38 7.22 2.73
CA ALA A 132 0.20 7.32 1.28
C ALA A 132 0.93 8.54 0.67
N GLU A 133 1.84 9.17 1.42
CA GLU A 133 2.56 10.41 1.03
C GLU A 133 3.35 10.31 -0.29
N TYR A 134 3.85 9.12 -0.63
CA TYR A 134 4.58 8.92 -1.89
C TYR A 134 3.59 8.78 -3.05
N ALA A 135 2.50 8.07 -2.83
CA ALA A 135 1.49 7.77 -3.84
C ALA A 135 0.73 9.04 -4.27
N ILE A 136 0.36 9.91 -3.32
CA ILE A 136 -0.41 11.13 -3.62
C ILE A 136 0.34 12.07 -4.58
N ARG A 137 1.68 12.04 -4.60
CA ARG A 137 2.50 12.86 -5.51
C ARG A 137 2.26 12.54 -6.99
N PHE A 138 1.88 11.31 -7.32
CA PHE A 138 1.54 10.95 -8.70
C PHE A 138 0.31 11.74 -9.18
N PHE A 139 -0.67 11.90 -8.29
CA PHE A 139 -1.89 12.64 -8.55
C PHE A 139 -1.63 14.14 -8.55
N ILE A 140 -0.87 14.67 -7.58
CA ILE A 140 -0.48 16.10 -7.55
C ILE A 140 0.24 16.50 -8.85
N ASN A 141 1.17 15.67 -9.33
CA ASN A 141 1.93 15.97 -10.54
C ASN A 141 1.07 15.94 -11.82
N LYS A 142 0.01 15.12 -11.86
CA LYS A 142 -0.82 14.91 -13.06
C LYS A 142 -2.12 15.72 -13.06
N TYR A 143 -2.76 15.86 -11.90
CA TYR A 143 -4.03 16.53 -11.65
C TYR A 143 -3.91 17.46 -10.43
N PRO A 144 -3.08 18.53 -10.50
CA PRO A 144 -2.73 19.35 -9.35
C PRO A 144 -3.94 19.99 -8.67
N GLU A 145 -4.84 20.62 -9.43
CA GLU A 145 -6.01 21.32 -8.88
C GLU A 145 -6.93 20.36 -8.12
N ARG A 146 -7.32 19.26 -8.75
CA ARG A 146 -8.20 18.23 -8.14
C ARG A 146 -7.55 17.55 -6.93
N SER A 147 -6.23 17.33 -6.98
CA SER A 147 -5.49 16.71 -5.87
C SER A 147 -5.37 17.66 -4.67
N LEU A 148 -5.15 18.96 -4.92
CA LEU A 148 -5.08 19.98 -3.88
C LEU A 148 -6.44 20.18 -3.21
N GLU A 149 -7.54 20.26 -3.98
CA GLU A 149 -8.90 20.33 -3.43
C GLU A 149 -9.19 19.14 -2.50
N PHE A 150 -8.81 17.92 -2.92
CA PHE A 150 -8.94 16.73 -2.09
C PHE A 150 -8.10 16.82 -0.80
N LEU A 151 -6.85 17.30 -0.89
CA LEU A 151 -5.95 17.44 0.26
C LEU A 151 -6.41 18.51 1.25
N GLU A 152 -6.95 19.63 0.77
CA GLU A 152 -7.58 20.65 1.61
C GLU A 152 -8.74 20.06 2.43
N GLY A 153 -9.53 19.17 1.81
CA GLY A 153 -10.55 18.37 2.51
C GLY A 153 -9.95 17.45 3.58
N CYS A 154 -8.82 16.79 3.29
CA CYS A 154 -8.12 15.92 4.22
C CYS A 154 -7.61 16.66 5.47
N CYS A 155 -7.14 17.91 5.33
CA CYS A 155 -6.66 18.73 6.45
C CYS A 155 -7.71 18.91 7.56
N ASN A 156 -9.00 18.89 7.22
CA ASN A 156 -10.11 19.07 8.15
C ASN A 156 -10.63 17.75 8.78
N SER A 157 -10.00 16.60 8.47
CA SER A 157 -10.45 15.29 8.95
C SER A 157 -10.30 15.12 10.46
N LYS A 158 -11.23 14.42 11.10
CA LYS A 158 -11.09 14.01 12.51
C LYS A 158 -9.99 12.95 12.70
N ASN A 159 -9.63 12.21 11.66
CA ASN A 159 -8.58 11.18 11.71
C ASN A 159 -7.20 11.82 11.44
N TYR A 160 -6.28 11.73 12.42
CA TYR A 160 -4.93 12.27 12.32
C TYR A 160 -4.17 11.75 11.09
N HIS A 161 -4.26 10.46 10.77
CA HIS A 161 -3.55 9.87 9.64
C HIS A 161 -4.08 10.36 8.28
N VAL A 162 -5.32 10.85 8.23
CA VAL A 162 -5.88 11.51 7.05
C VAL A 162 -5.42 12.96 6.98
N ARG A 163 -5.36 13.68 8.12
CA ARG A 163 -4.88 15.07 8.13
C ARG A 163 -3.42 15.22 7.71
N ARG A 164 -2.58 14.23 7.99
CA ARG A 164 -1.15 14.22 7.65
C ARG A 164 -0.84 13.78 6.21
N LEU A 165 -1.84 13.28 5.47
CA LEU A 165 -1.67 12.86 4.08
C LEU A 165 -1.44 14.10 3.20
#